data_AF-A0A7J0CM77-F1
#
_entry.id   AF-A0A7J0CM77-F1
#
_cell.length_a   1.000
_cell.length_b   1.000
_cell.length_c   1.000
_cell.angle_alpha   90.00
_cell.angle_beta   90.00
_cell.angle_gamma   90.00
#
_symmetry.space_group_name_H-M   'P 1'
#
loop_
_entity.id
_entity.type
_entity.pdbx_description
1 polymer ?
#
loop_
_entity_poly.entity_id
_entity_poly.type
_entity_poly.pdbx_seq_one_letter_code
_entity_poly.pdbx_strand_id
1 'polypeptide(L)'
;MQITIAAPTRHDLPDGRNSDYYGDHPQDWNPYHPAAARPLAYVAEELVRSLNYQARITSFDEESGRPEGKAPPSTPEILLVDRWALQDEDRRRRLAAFDAENRPWVTMVVPWSREDHQSRAAEAELTEKLEATMPAKMRHGRTFCRAAARGVPTMEAFGQILPQVVEVAAQQYLKHATAYPPVTGGGHGERTRLTGPMGSTSYTPDPHDPATEAEDL
;
A
#
# COMPACT_ATOMS: atom_id res chain seq x y z
N MET A 1 -6.29 -1.40 -8.12
CA MET A 1 -5.09 -1.76 -7.36
C MET A 1 -3.98 -2.01 -8.35
N GLN A 2 -2.86 -1.34 -8.20
CA GLN A 2 -1.68 -1.57 -9.02
C GLN A 2 -0.65 -2.39 -8.24
N ILE A 3 -0.02 -3.34 -8.91
CA ILE A 3 1.07 -4.15 -8.39
C ILE A 3 2.28 -3.86 -9.27
N THR A 4 3.18 -3.02 -8.77
CA THR A 4 4.40 -2.62 -9.48
C THR A 4 5.54 -3.56 -9.10
N ILE A 5 6.23 -4.12 -10.09
CA ILE A 5 7.33 -5.07 -9.90
C ILE A 5 8.66 -4.37 -10.19
N ALA A 6 9.51 -4.26 -9.18
CA ALA A 6 10.89 -3.81 -9.28
C ALA A 6 11.83 -5.01 -9.10
N ALA A 7 11.99 -5.79 -10.17
CA ALA A 7 12.89 -6.93 -10.23
C ALA A 7 13.67 -6.93 -11.56
N PRO A 8 14.90 -7.46 -11.57
CA PRO A 8 15.58 -7.79 -12.82
C PRO A 8 14.78 -8.81 -13.65
N THR A 9 15.05 -8.82 -14.93
CA THR A 9 14.82 -9.93 -15.86
C THR A 9 16.03 -10.85 -15.89
N ARG A 10 15.96 -11.97 -16.61
CA ARG A 10 17.11 -12.86 -16.80
C ARG A 10 18.27 -12.23 -17.61
N HIS A 11 18.03 -11.12 -18.31
CA HIS A 11 18.99 -10.49 -19.23
C HIS A 11 19.77 -9.32 -18.61
N ASP A 12 19.33 -8.79 -17.48
CA ASP A 12 19.92 -7.67 -16.74
C ASP A 12 20.33 -8.09 -15.32
N LEU A 13 20.62 -9.38 -15.13
CA LEU A 13 21.13 -9.88 -13.85
C LEU A 13 22.58 -9.46 -13.63
N PRO A 14 22.95 -9.17 -12.37
CA PRO A 14 24.35 -9.02 -11.99
C PRO A 14 25.16 -10.29 -12.30
N ASP A 15 26.45 -10.11 -12.59
CA ASP A 15 27.35 -11.22 -12.89
C ASP A 15 27.31 -12.30 -11.81
N GLY A 16 27.11 -13.55 -12.25
CA GLY A 16 27.06 -14.72 -11.37
C GLY A 16 25.73 -14.95 -10.65
N ARG A 17 24.73 -14.07 -10.77
CA ARG A 17 23.39 -14.30 -10.20
C ARG A 17 22.67 -15.44 -10.95
N ASN A 18 22.08 -16.39 -10.21
CA ASN A 18 21.31 -17.48 -10.79
C ASN A 18 20.03 -16.95 -11.47
N SER A 19 19.87 -17.27 -12.75
CA SER A 19 18.74 -16.88 -13.57
C SER A 19 17.46 -17.71 -13.35
N ASP A 20 17.52 -18.85 -12.66
CA ASP A 20 16.35 -19.72 -12.42
C ASP A 20 15.19 -19.04 -11.67
N TYR A 21 15.48 -17.95 -10.94
CA TYR A 21 14.50 -17.14 -10.22
C TYR A 21 13.81 -16.08 -11.10
N TYR A 22 14.23 -15.93 -12.36
CA TYR A 22 13.86 -14.82 -13.24
C TYR A 22 13.39 -15.32 -14.61
N GLY A 23 12.52 -14.54 -15.25
CA GLY A 23 12.09 -14.79 -16.63
C GLY A 23 12.45 -13.65 -17.57
N ASP A 24 11.79 -13.62 -18.73
CA ASP A 24 11.98 -12.56 -19.74
C ASP A 24 11.41 -11.21 -19.31
N HIS A 25 10.44 -11.22 -18.39
CA HIS A 25 9.83 -10.02 -17.87
C HIS A 25 9.94 -9.92 -16.34
N PRO A 26 9.93 -8.71 -15.75
CA PRO A 26 10.00 -8.55 -14.29
C PRO A 26 8.89 -9.30 -13.53
N GLN A 27 7.68 -9.42 -14.10
CA GLN A 27 6.58 -10.17 -13.49
C GLN A 27 6.80 -11.69 -13.44
N ASP A 28 7.77 -12.21 -14.20
CA ASP A 28 8.14 -13.63 -14.18
C ASP A 28 9.10 -13.96 -13.01
N TRP A 29 9.56 -12.94 -12.28
CA TRP A 29 10.37 -13.12 -11.08
C TRP A 29 9.65 -13.97 -10.02
N ASN A 30 10.37 -14.97 -9.51
CA ASN A 30 9.90 -15.88 -8.49
C ASN A 30 10.98 -16.08 -7.40
N PRO A 31 10.94 -15.28 -6.31
CA PRO A 31 11.90 -15.38 -5.22
C PRO A 31 11.78 -16.67 -4.41
N TYR A 32 10.69 -17.43 -4.58
CA TYR A 32 10.40 -18.66 -3.83
C TYR A 32 10.60 -19.92 -4.67
N HIS A 33 11.18 -19.82 -5.86
CA HIS A 33 11.59 -21.00 -6.63
C HIS A 33 12.66 -21.80 -5.85
N PRO A 34 12.65 -23.15 -5.89
CA PRO A 34 11.66 -24.03 -6.53
C PRO A 34 10.47 -24.38 -5.62
N ALA A 35 10.43 -23.91 -4.37
CA ALA A 35 9.37 -24.22 -3.41
C ALA A 35 7.98 -23.75 -3.87
N ALA A 36 7.91 -22.69 -4.68
CA ALA A 36 6.73 -22.27 -5.41
C ALA A 36 7.00 -22.27 -6.93
N ALA A 37 6.10 -22.86 -7.71
CA ALA A 37 6.25 -22.93 -9.16
C ALA A 37 5.77 -21.67 -9.91
N ARG A 38 4.86 -20.89 -9.32
CA ARG A 38 4.24 -19.72 -9.96
C ARG A 38 5.02 -18.44 -9.64
N PRO A 39 5.26 -17.54 -10.60
CA PRO A 39 5.83 -16.23 -10.34
C PRO A 39 4.99 -15.42 -9.35
N LEU A 40 5.68 -14.62 -8.55
CA LEU A 40 5.07 -13.97 -7.40
C LEU A 40 4.03 -12.93 -7.79
N ALA A 41 4.24 -12.23 -8.90
CA ALA A 41 3.32 -11.20 -9.38
C ALA A 41 1.90 -11.75 -9.62
N TYR A 42 1.80 -12.95 -10.21
CA TYR A 42 0.51 -13.60 -10.48
C TYR A 42 -0.16 -14.14 -9.22
N VAL A 43 0.62 -14.57 -8.23
CA VAL A 43 0.09 -14.95 -6.90
C VAL A 43 -0.45 -13.71 -6.19
N ALA A 44 0.27 -12.60 -6.24
CA ALA A 44 -0.16 -11.34 -5.66
C ALA A 44 -1.44 -10.82 -6.32
N GLU A 45 -1.53 -10.91 -7.65
CA GLU A 45 -2.72 -10.53 -8.42
C GLU A 45 -3.96 -11.33 -7.98
N GLU A 46 -3.83 -12.65 -7.86
CA GLU A 46 -4.92 -13.53 -7.42
C GLU A 46 -5.39 -13.20 -6.00
N LEU A 47 -4.46 -12.99 -5.07
CA LEU A 47 -4.77 -12.59 -3.70
C LEU A 47 -5.47 -11.23 -3.65
N VAL A 48 -5.01 -10.24 -4.43
CA VAL A 48 -5.66 -8.93 -4.54
C VAL A 48 -7.08 -9.06 -5.11
N ARG A 49 -7.28 -9.91 -6.12
CA ARG A 49 -8.61 -10.19 -6.69
C ARG A 49 -9.54 -10.86 -5.68
N SER A 50 -9.02 -11.77 -4.85
CA SER A 50 -9.80 -12.41 -3.78
C SER A 50 -10.31 -11.43 -2.72
N LEU A 51 -9.68 -10.26 -2.60
CA LEU A 51 -10.09 -9.15 -1.73
C LEU A 51 -11.04 -8.17 -2.43
N ASN A 52 -11.64 -8.54 -3.57
CA ASN A 52 -12.56 -7.74 -4.38
C ASN A 52 -11.94 -6.48 -5.03
N TYR A 53 -10.62 -6.45 -5.21
CA TYR A 53 -9.96 -5.39 -5.97
C TYR A 53 -9.65 -5.84 -7.40
N GLN A 54 -9.80 -4.92 -8.36
CA GLN A 54 -9.19 -5.10 -9.68
C GLN A 54 -7.69 -4.87 -9.57
N ALA A 55 -6.90 -5.89 -9.94
CA ALA A 55 -5.45 -5.86 -9.92
C ALA A 55 -4.90 -5.63 -11.33
N ARG A 56 -3.85 -4.81 -11.43
CA ARG A 56 -3.05 -4.63 -12.64
C ARG A 56 -1.58 -4.76 -12.28
N ILE A 57 -0.87 -5.66 -12.96
CA ILE A 57 0.58 -5.81 -12.83
C ILE A 57 1.27 -4.82 -13.79
N THR A 58 2.30 -4.13 -13.30
CA THR A 58 3.15 -3.22 -14.09
C THR A 58 4.62 -3.46 -13.74
N SER A 59 5.51 -3.28 -14.72
CA SER A 59 6.95 -3.18 -14.42
C SER A 59 7.29 -1.79 -13.91
N PHE A 60 8.19 -1.70 -12.93
CA PHE A 60 8.75 -0.43 -12.48
C PHE A 60 9.48 0.32 -13.60
N ASP A 61 10.05 -0.38 -14.59
CA ASP A 61 10.76 0.24 -15.70
C ASP A 61 9.83 0.92 -16.70
N GLU A 62 8.64 0.35 -16.91
CA GLU A 62 7.63 0.89 -17.81
C GLU A 62 6.94 2.15 -17.25
N GLU A 63 6.98 2.32 -15.93
CA GLU A 63 6.31 3.44 -15.24
C GLU A 63 7.11 4.75 -15.26
N SER A 64 8.30 4.75 -15.87
CA SER A 64 9.16 5.91 -16.09
C SER A 64 8.54 7.03 -16.94
N GLY A 65 7.35 6.82 -17.52
CA GLY A 65 6.58 7.82 -18.27
C GLY A 65 5.55 8.62 -17.47
N ARG A 66 5.45 8.45 -16.14
CA ARG A 66 4.50 9.25 -15.34
C ARG A 66 5.00 10.70 -15.24
N PRO A 67 4.17 11.72 -15.58
CA PRO A 67 4.61 13.10 -15.57
C PRO A 67 5.14 13.50 -14.20
N GLU A 68 6.33 14.09 -14.17
CA GLU A 68 6.94 14.65 -12.98
C GLU A 68 6.00 15.67 -12.34
N GLY A 69 5.51 15.35 -11.13
CA GLY A 69 4.58 16.21 -10.40
C GLY A 69 3.76 15.44 -9.37
N LYS A 70 3.22 16.17 -8.39
CA LYS A 70 2.26 15.65 -7.39
C LYS A 70 0.91 15.38 -8.06
N ALA A 71 0.85 14.46 -9.02
CA ALA A 71 -0.42 13.98 -9.53
C ALA A 71 -1.21 13.35 -8.37
N PRO A 72 -2.52 13.62 -8.24
CA PRO A 72 -3.33 12.99 -7.23
C PRO A 72 -3.28 11.46 -7.38
N PRO A 73 -3.39 10.70 -6.27
CA PRO A 73 -3.37 9.25 -6.34
C PRO A 73 -4.43 8.74 -7.32
N SER A 74 -4.02 7.93 -8.29
CA SER A 74 -4.95 7.35 -9.27
C SER A 74 -5.49 5.97 -8.84
N THR A 75 -4.73 5.24 -8.02
CA THR A 75 -5.09 3.91 -7.49
C THR A 75 -4.25 3.61 -6.25
N PRO A 76 -4.70 2.76 -5.31
CA PRO A 76 -3.81 2.13 -4.34
C PRO A 76 -2.78 1.26 -5.06
N GLU A 77 -1.57 1.20 -4.50
CA GLU A 77 -0.41 0.59 -5.14
C GLU A 77 0.42 -0.26 -4.15
N ILE A 78 0.89 -1.40 -4.64
CA ILE A 78 1.81 -2.30 -3.95
C ILE A 78 3.08 -2.37 -4.78
N LEU A 79 4.22 -2.09 -4.17
CA LEU A 79 5.53 -2.22 -4.80
C LEU A 79 6.20 -3.50 -4.30
N LEU A 80 6.39 -4.47 -5.18
CA LEU A 80 7.19 -5.66 -4.91
C LEU A 80 8.63 -5.40 -5.37
N VAL A 81 9.58 -5.50 -4.43
CA VAL A 81 10.99 -5.18 -4.70
C VAL A 81 11.85 -6.42 -4.53
N ASP A 82 12.58 -6.77 -5.59
CA ASP A 82 13.75 -7.64 -5.48
C ASP A 82 14.96 -6.80 -5.07
N ARG A 83 15.70 -7.22 -4.04
CA ARG A 83 16.91 -6.50 -3.62
C ARG A 83 18.02 -6.57 -4.66
N TRP A 84 18.06 -7.61 -5.49
CA TRP A 84 19.03 -7.70 -6.59
C TRP A 84 18.84 -6.62 -7.64
N ALA A 85 17.63 -6.05 -7.74
CA ALA A 85 17.34 -4.89 -8.59
C ALA A 85 18.21 -3.67 -8.23
N LEU A 86 18.68 -3.57 -6.99
CA LEU A 86 19.51 -2.47 -6.52
C LEU A 86 20.97 -2.57 -6.98
N GLN A 87 21.38 -3.69 -7.59
CA GLN A 87 22.71 -3.80 -8.19
C GLN A 87 22.82 -3.01 -9.50
N ASP A 88 21.69 -2.74 -10.16
CA ASP A 88 21.63 -1.79 -11.26
C ASP A 88 21.56 -0.35 -10.73
N GLU A 89 22.55 0.47 -11.10
CA GLU A 89 22.69 1.83 -10.60
C GLU A 89 21.61 2.79 -11.11
N ASP A 90 21.11 2.60 -12.33
CA ASP A 90 20.03 3.39 -12.91
C ASP A 90 18.69 3.11 -12.22
N ARG A 91 18.38 1.85 -11.99
CA ARG A 91 17.20 1.38 -11.27
C ARG A 91 17.25 1.84 -9.82
N ARG A 92 18.41 1.76 -9.16
CA ARG A 92 18.63 2.28 -7.81
C ARG A 92 18.33 3.78 -7.72
N ARG A 93 18.83 4.59 -8.67
CA ARG A 93 18.53 6.03 -8.73
C ARG A 93 17.03 6.31 -8.89
N ARG A 94 16.35 5.57 -9.77
CA ARG A 94 14.89 5.71 -9.98
C ARG A 94 14.07 5.31 -8.76
N LEU A 95 14.46 4.23 -8.06
CA LEU A 95 13.83 3.82 -6.81
C LEU A 95 14.02 4.85 -5.69
N ALA A 96 15.19 5.48 -5.61
CA ALA A 96 15.43 6.58 -4.67
C ALA A 96 14.57 7.82 -4.98
N ALA A 97 14.42 8.18 -6.26
CA ALA A 97 13.52 9.26 -6.66
C ALA A 97 12.06 8.93 -6.31
N PHE A 98 11.63 7.69 -6.56
CA PHE A 98 10.30 7.21 -6.18
C PHE A 98 10.06 7.25 -4.66
N ASP A 99 11.05 6.87 -3.85
CA ASP A 99 10.99 6.96 -2.39
C ASP A 99 10.86 8.42 -1.92
N ALA A 100 11.61 9.34 -2.54
CA ALA A 100 11.61 10.76 -2.23
C ALA A 100 10.26 11.45 -2.47
N GLU A 101 9.45 10.95 -3.41
CA GLU A 101 8.08 11.41 -3.60
C GLU A 101 7.17 11.10 -2.40
N ASN A 102 7.56 10.14 -1.56
CA ASN A 102 6.90 9.76 -0.31
C ASN A 102 5.38 9.55 -0.47
N ARG A 103 4.97 8.80 -1.50
CA ARG A 103 3.56 8.49 -1.80
C ARG A 103 2.97 7.55 -0.72
N PRO A 104 2.14 7.99 0.23
CA PRO A 104 1.70 7.17 1.37
C PRO A 104 0.76 6.01 0.97
N TRP A 105 0.12 6.09 -0.19
CA TRP A 105 -0.74 5.03 -0.75
C TRP A 105 0.00 3.92 -1.48
N VAL A 106 1.34 4.00 -1.53
CA VAL A 106 2.20 2.92 -2.03
C VAL A 106 2.80 2.18 -0.84
N THR A 107 2.50 0.89 -0.72
CA THR A 107 3.09 0.02 0.31
C THR A 107 4.12 -0.92 -0.32
N MET A 108 5.33 -0.97 0.26
CA MET A 108 6.43 -1.80 -0.23
C MET A 108 6.42 -3.18 0.45
N VAL A 109 6.69 -4.21 -0.33
CA VAL A 109 6.94 -5.58 0.13
C VAL A 109 8.24 -6.05 -0.47
N VAL A 110 9.09 -6.71 0.32
CA VAL A 110 10.40 -7.21 -0.11
C VAL A 110 10.42 -8.73 0.04
N PRO A 111 9.91 -9.47 -0.96
CA PRO A 111 10.04 -10.91 -1.03
C PRO A 111 11.51 -11.34 -1.12
N TRP A 112 11.90 -12.37 -0.37
CA TRP A 112 13.19 -13.02 -0.53
C TRP A 112 13.12 -14.45 0.01
N SER A 113 14.06 -15.32 -0.34
CA SER A 113 14.09 -16.70 0.19
C SER A 113 15.41 -16.98 0.90
N ARG A 114 15.34 -17.62 2.06
CA ARG A 114 16.51 -18.12 2.79
C ARG A 114 17.17 -19.33 2.12
N GLU A 115 16.41 -20.01 1.25
CA GLU A 115 16.88 -21.15 0.46
C GLU A 115 17.72 -20.69 -0.74
N ASP A 116 17.59 -19.42 -1.15
CA ASP A 116 18.50 -18.82 -2.13
C ASP A 116 19.82 -18.46 -1.44
N HIS A 117 20.82 -19.34 -1.60
CA HIS A 117 22.14 -19.16 -1.01
C HIS A 117 22.83 -17.85 -1.42
N GLN A 118 22.61 -17.35 -2.63
CA GLN A 118 23.20 -16.10 -3.07
C GLN A 118 22.56 -14.92 -2.34
N SER A 119 21.23 -14.90 -2.26
CA SER A 119 20.48 -13.88 -1.51
C SER A 119 20.81 -13.91 -0.01
N ARG A 120 21.01 -15.10 0.57
CA ARG A 120 21.43 -15.26 1.97
C ARG A 120 22.85 -14.77 2.21
N ALA A 121 23.79 -15.09 1.30
CA ALA A 121 25.18 -14.65 1.42
C ALA A 121 25.30 -13.12 1.32
N ALA A 122 24.50 -12.48 0.47
CA ALA A 122 24.48 -11.03 0.27
C ALA A 122 23.43 -10.30 1.13
N GLU A 123 22.78 -10.97 2.10
CA GLU A 123 21.61 -10.43 2.80
C GLU A 123 21.88 -9.07 3.47
N ALA A 124 23.01 -8.96 4.18
CA ALA A 124 23.38 -7.73 4.88
C ALA A 124 23.62 -6.57 3.90
N GLU A 125 24.44 -6.80 2.86
CA GLU A 125 24.74 -5.80 1.82
C GLU A 125 23.47 -5.35 1.10
N LEU A 126 22.64 -6.29 0.65
CA LEU A 126 21.41 -6.01 -0.07
C LEU A 126 20.37 -5.28 0.79
N THR A 127 20.33 -5.59 2.09
CA THR A 127 19.44 -4.91 3.05
C THR A 127 19.93 -3.48 3.30
N GLU A 128 21.22 -3.28 3.55
CA GLU A 128 21.81 -1.94 3.73
C GLU A 128 21.61 -1.08 2.48
N LYS A 129 21.83 -1.66 1.29
CA LYS A 129 21.62 -0.97 0.01
C LYS A 129 20.16 -0.56 -0.18
N LEU A 130 19.21 -1.41 0.23
CA LEU A 130 17.78 -1.07 0.20
C LEU A 130 17.44 0.05 1.20
N GLU A 131 17.94 -0.03 2.44
CA GLU A 131 17.70 0.99 3.47
C GLU A 131 18.27 2.35 3.08
N ALA A 132 19.43 2.38 2.43
CA ALA A 132 20.03 3.59 1.89
C ALA A 132 19.25 4.15 0.68
N THR A 133 18.66 3.27 -0.14
CA THR A 133 17.95 3.68 -1.38
C THR A 133 16.53 4.13 -1.09
N MET A 134 15.80 3.43 -0.21
CA MET A 134 14.38 3.67 0.06
C MET A 134 14.07 3.87 1.57
N PRO A 135 14.74 4.83 2.25
CA PRO A 135 14.60 5.02 3.68
C PRO A 135 13.18 5.38 4.11
N ALA A 136 12.41 6.11 3.29
CA ALA A 136 11.03 6.47 3.64
C ALA A 136 10.14 5.22 3.65
N LYS A 137 10.18 4.39 2.61
CA LYS A 137 9.41 3.13 2.54
C LYS A 137 9.80 2.13 3.63
N MET A 138 11.07 2.06 4.03
CA MET A 138 11.51 1.19 5.12
C MET A 138 10.96 1.57 6.50
N ARG A 139 10.71 2.87 6.72
CA ARG A 139 10.20 3.40 8.00
C ARG A 139 8.68 3.60 8.00
N HIS A 140 8.05 3.64 6.83
CA HIS A 140 6.65 3.98 6.67
C HIS A 140 5.69 2.91 7.17
N GLY A 141 4.56 3.35 7.74
CA GLY A 141 3.39 2.51 7.97
C GLY A 141 3.38 1.71 9.27
N ARG A 142 2.44 0.75 9.32
CA ARG A 142 2.18 -0.11 10.48
C ARG A 142 3.28 -1.16 10.67
N THR A 143 3.29 -1.84 11.82
CA THR A 143 4.32 -2.85 12.16
C THR A 143 4.46 -3.94 11.08
N PHE A 144 3.35 -4.44 10.53
CA PHE A 144 3.40 -5.44 9.46
C PHE A 144 3.91 -4.87 8.13
N CYS A 145 3.64 -3.61 7.79
CA CYS A 145 4.24 -2.97 6.60
C CYS A 145 5.77 -2.91 6.73
N ARG A 146 6.28 -2.57 7.93
CA ARG A 146 7.72 -2.59 8.20
C ARG A 146 8.29 -4.01 8.17
N ALA A 147 7.54 -5.01 8.62
CA ALA A 147 7.94 -6.41 8.48
C ALA A 147 8.02 -6.84 7.00
N ALA A 148 7.03 -6.46 6.20
CA ALA A 148 7.01 -6.71 4.76
C ALA A 148 8.21 -6.05 4.04
N ALA A 149 8.55 -4.82 4.41
CA ALA A 149 9.70 -4.08 3.88
C ALA A 149 11.05 -4.67 4.32
N ARG A 150 11.13 -5.25 5.53
CA ARG A 150 12.33 -5.91 6.03
C ARG A 150 12.60 -7.28 5.41
N GLY A 151 11.61 -7.92 4.81
CA GLY A 151 11.78 -9.20 4.14
C GLY A 151 10.64 -10.17 4.42
N VAL A 152 10.12 -10.80 3.38
CA VAL A 152 9.13 -11.88 3.46
C VAL A 152 9.77 -13.19 2.99
N PRO A 153 10.17 -14.09 3.91
CA PRO A 153 11.08 -15.20 3.62
C PRO A 153 10.44 -16.41 2.91
N THR A 154 9.11 -16.53 2.89
CA THR A 154 8.40 -17.69 2.36
C THR A 154 7.11 -17.28 1.64
N MET A 155 6.64 -18.15 0.73
CA MET A 155 5.35 -17.98 0.07
C MET A 155 4.17 -17.96 1.05
N GLU A 156 4.23 -18.77 2.11
CA GLU A 156 3.20 -18.76 3.16
C GLU A 156 3.15 -17.41 3.88
N ALA A 157 4.31 -16.88 4.31
CA ALA A 157 4.39 -15.57 4.95
C ALA A 157 3.88 -14.45 4.03
N PHE A 158 4.15 -14.57 2.72
CA PHE A 158 3.61 -13.66 1.71
C PHE A 158 2.08 -13.69 1.65
N GLY A 159 1.48 -14.89 1.63
CA GLY A 159 0.03 -15.06 1.67
C GLY A 159 -0.62 -14.48 2.93
N GLN A 160 0.05 -14.54 4.08
CA GLN A 160 -0.46 -13.99 5.35
C GLN A 160 -0.37 -12.46 5.43
N ILE A 161 0.70 -11.87 4.86
CA ILE A 161 0.98 -10.43 5.02
C ILE A 161 0.33 -9.59 3.92
N LEU A 162 0.19 -10.12 2.70
CA LEU A 162 -0.30 -9.37 1.56
C LEU A 162 -1.71 -8.78 1.79
N PRO A 163 -2.70 -9.51 2.34
CA PRO A 163 -4.02 -8.93 2.60
C PRO A 163 -3.98 -7.70 3.51
N GLN A 164 -3.09 -7.70 4.51
CA GLN A 164 -2.94 -6.55 5.41
C GLN A 164 -2.28 -5.36 4.71
N VAL A 165 -1.32 -5.63 3.84
CA VAL A 165 -0.65 -4.63 3.00
C VAL A 165 -1.64 -3.98 2.02
N VAL A 166 -2.49 -4.78 1.37
CA VAL A 166 -3.56 -4.33 0.48
C VAL A 166 -4.49 -3.35 1.18
N GLU A 167 -4.97 -3.70 2.37
CA GLU A 167 -5.87 -2.85 3.15
C GLU A 167 -5.22 -1.53 3.56
N VAL A 168 -3.93 -1.52 3.89
CA VAL A 168 -3.21 -0.27 4.18
C VAL A 168 -3.09 0.60 2.93
N ALA A 169 -2.70 0.03 1.79
CA ALA A 169 -2.60 0.78 0.54
C ALA A 169 -3.96 1.39 0.16
N ALA A 170 -5.04 0.63 0.27
CA ALA A 170 -6.41 1.09 0.01
C ALA A 170 -6.84 2.22 0.97
N GLN A 171 -6.62 2.05 2.28
CA GLN A 171 -6.96 3.09 3.27
C GLN A 171 -6.17 4.38 3.05
N GLN A 172 -4.88 4.27 2.74
CA GLN A 172 -4.05 5.44 2.46
C GLN A 172 -4.47 6.11 1.14
N TYR A 173 -4.79 5.33 0.12
CA TYR A 173 -5.36 5.88 -1.10
C TYR A 173 -6.62 6.70 -0.81
N LEU A 174 -7.59 6.16 -0.08
CA LEU A 174 -8.85 6.87 0.24
C LEU A 174 -8.64 8.14 1.06
N LYS A 175 -7.61 8.20 1.92
CA LYS A 175 -7.27 9.40 2.70
C LYS A 175 -6.68 10.53 1.87
N HIS A 176 -6.04 10.18 0.74
CA HIS A 176 -5.27 11.11 -0.08
C HIS A 176 -5.87 11.37 -1.46
N ALA A 177 -6.85 10.56 -1.88
CA ALA A 177 -7.60 10.75 -3.11
C ALA A 177 -8.48 12.00 -3.02
N THR A 178 -8.58 12.71 -4.15
CA THR A 178 -9.52 13.82 -4.29
C THR A 178 -10.93 13.28 -4.16
N ALA A 179 -11.67 13.76 -3.15
CA ALA A 179 -13.08 13.44 -3.00
C ALA A 179 -13.87 14.14 -4.11
N TYR A 180 -14.66 13.38 -4.86
CA TYR A 180 -15.68 13.89 -5.76
C TYR A 180 -17.04 13.70 -5.08
N PRO A 181 -17.46 14.62 -4.19
CA PRO A 181 -18.81 14.56 -3.66
C PRO A 181 -19.80 14.63 -4.83
N PRO A 182 -20.93 13.90 -4.76
CA PRO A 182 -21.96 14.05 -5.77
C PRO A 182 -22.33 15.53 -5.87
N VAL A 183 -22.46 16.02 -7.10
CA VAL A 183 -22.88 17.40 -7.37
C VAL A 183 -24.35 17.51 -6.97
N THR A 184 -24.64 17.64 -5.68
CA THR A 184 -25.96 18.06 -5.23
C THR A 184 -26.10 19.50 -5.65
N GLY A 185 -26.87 19.72 -6.71
CA GLY A 185 -27.17 21.04 -7.23
C GLY A 185 -27.55 22.01 -6.11
N GLY A 186 -26.93 23.18 -6.16
CA GLY A 186 -27.27 24.41 -5.44
C GLY A 186 -28.17 24.28 -4.21
N GLY A 187 -27.56 24.10 -3.05
CA GLY A 187 -28.21 24.29 -1.76
C GLY A 187 -27.23 23.97 -0.67
N HIS A 188 -26.96 24.94 0.23
CA HIS A 188 -26.09 24.76 1.38
C HIS A 188 -26.37 23.42 2.07
N GLY A 189 -25.43 22.47 1.90
CA GLY A 189 -25.51 21.16 2.51
C GLY A 189 -25.49 21.31 4.02
N GLU A 190 -26.67 21.22 4.63
CA GLU A 190 -26.83 21.10 6.05
C GLU A 190 -25.97 19.93 6.51
N ARG A 191 -25.06 20.19 7.47
CA ARG A 191 -24.19 19.16 8.05
C ARG A 191 -25.04 17.95 8.43
N THR A 192 -24.72 16.77 7.92
CA THR A 192 -25.34 15.51 8.34
C THR A 192 -25.17 15.36 9.85
N ARG A 193 -26.18 15.77 10.62
CA ARG A 193 -26.25 15.51 12.05
C ARG A 193 -26.85 14.13 12.21
N LEU A 194 -26.13 13.26 12.91
CA LEU A 194 -26.67 12.00 13.38
C LEU A 194 -27.69 12.32 14.48
N THR A 195 -28.96 12.53 14.10
CA THR A 195 -30.08 12.61 15.04
C THR A 195 -30.37 11.21 15.53
N GLY A 196 -29.93 10.91 16.75
CA GLY A 196 -30.33 9.69 17.45
C GLY A 196 -31.84 9.65 17.70
N PRO A 197 -32.40 8.47 18.00
CA PRO A 197 -33.84 8.28 18.21
C PRO A 197 -34.25 8.83 19.58
N MET A 198 -34.37 10.14 19.71
CA MET A 198 -35.07 10.79 20.82
C MET A 198 -36.01 11.82 20.22
N GLY A 199 -37.30 11.46 20.17
CA GLY A 199 -38.36 12.33 19.71
C GLY A 199 -38.39 13.62 20.52
N SER A 200 -38.56 14.74 19.82
CA SER A 200 -38.77 16.05 20.42
C SER A 200 -40.13 16.07 21.13
N THR A 201 -40.16 15.78 22.43
CA THR A 201 -41.28 16.18 23.29
C THR A 201 -41.13 17.66 23.59
N SER A 202 -41.86 18.49 22.84
CA SER A 202 -42.04 19.91 23.15
C SER A 202 -42.91 20.03 24.40
N TYR A 203 -42.28 20.22 25.55
CA TYR A 203 -42.94 20.67 26.78
C TYR A 203 -43.33 22.13 26.61
N THR A 204 -44.63 22.41 26.62
CA THR A 204 -45.21 23.76 26.64
C THR A 204 -45.64 24.04 28.08
N PRO A 205 -45.06 25.03 28.79
CA PRO A 205 -45.57 25.43 30.10
C PRO A 205 -46.86 26.24 29.91
N ASP A 206 -47.92 25.82 30.59
CA ASP A 206 -49.22 26.50 30.62
C ASP A 206 -49.15 27.70 31.59
N PRO A 207 -49.48 28.94 31.16
CA PRO A 207 -49.54 30.09 32.04
C PRO A 207 -50.98 30.30 32.52
N HIS A 208 -51.34 29.68 33.64
CA HIS A 208 -52.45 30.18 34.43
C HIS A 208 -52.05 30.28 35.90
N ASP A 209 -51.56 31.47 36.26
CA ASP A 209 -51.66 32.03 37.59
C ASP A 209 -53.15 32.37 37.85
N PRO A 210 -53.64 32.29 39.10
CA PRO A 210 -53.55 33.51 39.88
C PRO A 210 -53.18 33.29 41.37
N ALA A 211 -52.29 34.19 41.81
CA ALA A 211 -52.10 34.69 43.15
C ALA A 211 -53.30 34.48 44.10
N THR A 212 -53.01 33.98 45.30
CA THR A 212 -53.76 34.35 46.48
C THR A 212 -52.79 34.55 47.64
N GLU A 213 -52.69 35.81 48.06
CA GLU A 213 -52.12 36.30 49.32
C GLU A 213 -52.80 35.68 50.56
N ALA A 214 -52.16 35.93 51.71
CA ALA A 214 -52.61 35.79 53.10
C ALA A 214 -52.49 34.39 53.72
N GLU A 215 -52.08 34.19 54.97
CA GLU A 215 -51.53 35.01 56.06
C GLU A 215 -51.06 34.00 57.13
N ASP A 216 -50.32 34.47 58.13
CA ASP A 216 -49.82 33.78 59.33
C ASP A 216 -50.72 32.69 59.96
N LEU A 217 -50.09 31.62 60.45
CA LEU A 217 -50.17 31.14 61.85
C LEU A 217 -49.10 30.08 62.15
#